data_AF-A0A2I0QKL5-F1
#
_entry.id   AF-A0A2I0QKL5-F1
#
_cell.length_a   1.000
_cell.length_b   1.000
_cell.length_c   1.000
_cell.angle_alpha   90.00
_cell.angle_beta   90.00
_cell.angle_gamma   90.00
#
_symmetry.space_group_name_H-M   'P 1'
#
loop_
_entity.id
_entity.type
_entity.pdbx_description
1 polymer ?
#
loop_
_entity_poly.entity_id
_entity_poly.type
_entity_poly.pdbx_seq_one_letter_code
_entity_poly.pdbx_strand_id
1 'polypeptide(L)'
;KQQLTLAGTQEYPEYTVCGHANATLRESLLEKAFTMGEKFVEASKKFYKPGIIGPFCLQTCVDKDLNFFIYDVAPRIGGGTNIHMNVGAPYGNTMWRKPMSTGRRIAVEIKYAAEIDELVKVVT
;
A
#
# COMPACT_ATOMS: atom_id res chain seq x y z
N LYS A 1 -8.34 -29.78 12.73
CA LYS A 1 -7.68 -30.99 13.31
C LYS A 1 -6.28 -31.22 12.73
N GLN A 2 -6.07 -31.12 11.41
CA GLN A 2 -4.78 -31.39 10.76
C GLN A 2 -3.61 -30.49 11.20
N GLN A 3 -3.88 -29.23 11.56
CA GLN A 3 -2.85 -28.30 12.03
C GLN A 3 -2.45 -28.53 13.50
N LEU A 4 -3.32 -29.17 14.30
CA LEU A 4 -3.08 -29.49 15.72
C LEU A 4 -2.29 -30.81 15.89
N THR A 5 -1.98 -31.50 14.79
CA THR A 5 -1.26 -32.79 14.77
C THR A 5 0.14 -32.66 14.13
N LEU A 6 0.60 -31.42 13.87
CA LEU A 6 1.90 -31.16 13.25
C LEU A 6 3.03 -31.25 14.29
N ALA A 7 4.16 -31.84 13.91
CA ALA A 7 5.27 -32.12 14.82
C ALA A 7 6.27 -30.96 14.88
N GLY A 8 6.71 -30.60 16.10
CA GLY A 8 7.87 -29.73 16.36
C GLY A 8 7.87 -28.43 15.54
N THR A 9 8.81 -28.29 14.61
CA THR A 9 9.01 -27.08 13.78
C THR A 9 7.84 -26.76 12.85
N GLN A 10 6.88 -27.67 12.65
CA GLN A 10 5.67 -27.44 11.84
C GLN A 10 4.53 -26.82 12.65
N GLU A 11 4.69 -26.64 13.96
CA GLU A 11 3.70 -26.00 14.84
C GLU A 11 3.51 -24.52 14.50
N TYR A 12 4.58 -23.85 14.06
CA TYR A 12 4.55 -22.47 13.59
C TYR A 12 4.65 -22.43 12.06
N PRO A 13 3.58 -22.02 11.36
CA PRO A 13 3.62 -21.93 9.91
C PRO A 13 4.61 -20.84 9.47
N GLU A 14 5.35 -21.11 8.40
CA GLU A 14 6.13 -20.08 7.72
C GLU A 14 5.21 -19.16 6.92
N TYR A 15 5.36 -17.86 7.12
CA TYR A 15 4.63 -16.83 6.39
C TYR A 15 5.45 -16.25 5.24
N THR A 16 6.14 -17.12 4.51
CA THR A 16 6.94 -16.73 3.34
C THR A 16 6.01 -16.18 2.25
N VAL A 17 6.27 -14.94 1.83
CA VAL A 17 5.48 -14.29 0.78
C VAL A 17 5.79 -14.93 -0.57
N CYS A 18 4.84 -15.71 -1.10
CA CYS A 18 4.97 -16.37 -2.41
C CYS A 18 4.20 -15.67 -3.54
N GLY A 19 3.33 -14.71 -3.20
CA GLY A 19 2.50 -14.02 -4.17
C GLY A 19 1.51 -13.05 -3.55
N HIS A 20 0.68 -12.46 -4.40
CA HIS A 20 -0.30 -11.46 -4.01
C HIS A 20 -1.65 -11.75 -4.70
N ALA A 21 -2.74 -11.44 -4.01
CA ALA A 21 -4.10 -11.53 -4.52
C ALA A 21 -4.75 -10.14 -4.52
N ASN A 22 -5.71 -9.93 -5.43
CA ASN A 22 -6.41 -8.66 -5.54
C ASN A 22 -7.66 -8.72 -4.67
N ALA A 23 -7.94 -7.63 -3.95
CA ALA A 23 -9.14 -7.49 -3.15
C ALA A 23 -9.56 -6.02 -3.13
N THR A 24 -10.87 -5.79 -3.04
CA THR A 24 -11.43 -4.49 -2.70
C THR A 24 -11.87 -4.51 -1.24
N LEU A 25 -11.80 -3.36 -0.58
CA LEU A 25 -12.37 -3.17 0.74
C LEU A 25 -13.88 -2.95 0.65
N ARG A 26 -14.60 -3.39 1.69
CA ARG A 26 -15.97 -2.92 1.95
C ARG A 26 -15.95 -1.39 1.97
N GLU A 27 -16.87 -0.76 1.25
CA GLU A 27 -16.90 0.69 1.04
C GLU A 27 -16.86 1.49 2.34
N SER A 28 -17.62 1.05 3.37
CA SER A 28 -17.66 1.69 4.69
C SER A 28 -16.33 1.68 5.46
N LEU A 29 -15.30 0.98 4.96
CA LEU A 29 -13.96 0.95 5.55
C LEU A 29 -12.99 1.91 4.86
N LEU A 30 -13.36 2.47 3.70
CA LEU A 30 -12.47 3.33 2.92
C LEU A 30 -12.11 4.59 3.68
N GLU A 31 -13.08 5.23 4.35
CA GLU A 31 -12.83 6.43 5.16
C GLU A 31 -11.75 6.17 6.23
N LYS A 32 -11.87 5.06 6.96
CA LYS A 32 -10.86 4.66 7.95
C LYS A 32 -9.48 4.45 7.31
N ALA A 33 -9.42 3.83 6.13
CA ALA A 33 -8.18 3.61 5.39
C ALA A 33 -7.52 4.94 4.96
N PHE A 34 -8.30 5.89 4.45
CA PHE A 34 -7.81 7.24 4.11
C PHE A 34 -7.29 7.97 5.34
N THR A 35 -8.05 7.99 6.43
CA THR A 35 -7.61 8.62 7.70
C THR A 35 -6.31 8.02 8.22
N MET A 36 -6.12 6.70 8.13
CA MET A 36 -4.84 6.07 8.52
C MET A 36 -3.69 6.54 7.62
N GLY A 37 -3.90 6.59 6.31
CA GLY A 37 -2.91 7.08 5.35
C GLY A 37 -2.52 8.53 5.61
N GLU A 38 -3.48 9.42 5.84
CA GLU A 38 -3.23 10.83 6.15
C GLU A 38 -2.44 11.00 7.45
N LYS A 39 -2.82 10.27 8.52
CA LYS A 39 -2.07 10.27 9.78
C LYS A 39 -0.63 9.83 9.58
N PHE A 40 -0.38 8.83 8.75
CA PHE A 40 0.97 8.39 8.42
C PHE A 40 1.76 9.45 7.66
N VAL A 41 1.15 10.09 6.65
CA VAL A 41 1.76 11.19 5.89
C VAL A 41 2.13 12.34 6.83
N GLU A 42 1.22 12.79 7.69
CA GLU A 42 1.48 13.89 8.64
C GLU A 42 2.56 13.52 9.67
N ALA A 43 2.52 12.30 10.19
CA ALA A 43 3.57 11.80 11.08
C ALA A 43 4.94 11.77 10.37
N SER A 44 5.00 11.29 9.12
CA SER A 44 6.25 11.25 8.36
C SER A 44 6.84 12.65 8.18
N LYS A 45 6.03 13.66 7.84
CA LYS A 45 6.47 15.06 7.72
C LYS A 45 6.99 15.63 9.04
N LYS A 46 6.34 15.28 10.15
CA LYS A 46 6.72 15.75 11.49
C LYS A 46 8.04 15.16 11.97
N PHE A 47 8.22 13.85 11.79
CA PHE A 47 9.36 13.13 12.37
C PHE A 47 10.54 12.93 11.42
N TYR A 48 10.30 12.93 10.10
CA TYR A 48 11.31 12.62 9.09
C TYR A 48 11.15 13.54 7.86
N LYS A 49 11.84 14.68 7.84
CA LYS A 49 11.83 15.57 6.66
C LYS A 49 12.43 14.87 5.43
N PRO A 50 11.89 15.06 4.21
CA PRO A 50 10.76 15.95 3.85
C PRO A 50 9.36 15.36 4.11
N GLY A 51 9.29 14.13 4.63
CA GLY A 51 8.10 13.31 4.72
C GLY A 51 8.15 12.18 3.70
N ILE A 52 7.11 11.34 3.68
CA ILE A 52 6.97 10.31 2.65
C ILE A 52 6.72 10.96 1.29
N ILE A 53 7.53 10.60 0.29
CA ILE A 53 7.36 11.02 -1.11
C ILE A 53 6.99 9.79 -1.93
N GLY A 54 5.90 9.89 -2.70
CA GLY A 54 5.44 8.79 -3.55
C GLY A 54 4.69 7.70 -2.75
N PRO A 55 4.72 6.44 -3.22
CA PRO A 55 3.89 5.38 -2.67
C PRO A 55 4.43 4.85 -1.33
N PHE A 56 3.50 4.46 -0.47
CA PHE A 56 3.75 3.66 0.73
C PHE A 56 2.64 2.62 0.89
N CYS A 57 2.84 1.66 1.78
CA CYS A 57 1.85 0.66 2.13
C CYS A 57 1.75 0.52 3.64
N LEU A 58 0.54 0.65 4.18
CA LEU A 58 0.20 0.22 5.53
C LEU A 58 -0.34 -1.21 5.43
N GLN A 59 0.38 -2.17 6.01
CA GLN A 59 -0.02 -3.56 5.97
C GLN A 59 -0.90 -3.85 7.17
N THR A 60 -2.17 -4.16 6.90
CA THR A 60 -3.20 -4.21 7.93
C THR A 60 -3.91 -5.55 8.01
N CYS A 61 -4.37 -5.89 9.20
CA CYS A 61 -5.42 -6.87 9.45
C CYS A 61 -6.69 -6.15 9.88
N VAL A 62 -7.85 -6.69 9.50
CA VAL A 62 -9.17 -6.20 9.95
C VAL A 62 -9.80 -7.27 10.83
N ASP A 63 -10.18 -6.92 12.05
CA ASP A 63 -10.85 -7.85 12.97
C ASP A 63 -12.34 -8.05 12.63
N LYS A 64 -13.02 -8.92 13.38
CA LYS A 64 -14.46 -9.19 13.22
C LYS A 64 -15.35 -7.96 13.44
N ASP A 65 -14.84 -6.96 14.17
CA ASP A 65 -15.56 -5.74 14.54
C ASP A 65 -15.17 -4.56 13.62
N LEU A 66 -14.45 -4.85 12.53
CA LEU A 66 -14.05 -3.90 11.50
C LEU A 66 -13.07 -2.81 11.97
N ASN A 67 -12.20 -3.19 12.91
CA ASN A 67 -11.07 -2.38 13.36
C ASN A 67 -9.81 -2.76 12.58
N PHE A 68 -9.06 -1.74 12.15
CA PHE A 68 -7.78 -1.92 11.49
C PHE A 68 -6.65 -2.04 12.51
N PHE A 69 -5.76 -3.00 12.29
CA PHE A 69 -4.50 -3.16 13.00
C PHE A 69 -3.37 -3.16 11.99
N ILE A 70 -2.41 -2.24 12.15
CA ILE A 70 -1.21 -2.16 11.31
C ILE A 70 -0.14 -3.06 11.93
N TYR A 71 0.39 -4.01 11.17
CA TYR A 71 1.47 -4.90 11.62
C TYR A 71 2.81 -4.59 10.95
N ASP A 72 2.81 -3.94 9.78
CA ASP A 72 4.02 -3.54 9.08
C ASP A 72 3.76 -2.31 8.19
N VAL A 73 4.83 -1.60 7.82
CA VAL A 73 4.79 -0.43 6.96
C VAL A 73 5.91 -0.52 5.93
N ALA A 74 5.56 -0.43 4.65
CA ALA A 74 6.52 -0.22 3.58
C ALA A 74 6.55 1.26 3.17
N PRO A 75 7.60 2.04 3.53
CA PRO A 75 7.74 3.45 3.12
C PRO A 75 8.23 3.59 1.67
N ARG A 76 7.70 2.74 0.78
CA ARG A 76 7.98 2.66 -0.65
C ARG A 76 6.89 1.86 -1.34
N ILE A 77 7.03 1.66 -2.66
CA ILE A 77 6.18 0.73 -3.41
C ILE A 77 6.22 -0.68 -2.79
N GLY A 78 5.04 -1.23 -2.46
CA GLY A 78 4.88 -2.58 -1.93
C GLY A 78 4.76 -3.64 -3.05
N GLY A 79 5.21 -4.87 -2.78
CA GLY A 79 5.15 -5.98 -3.75
C GLY A 79 3.72 -6.31 -4.19
N GLY A 80 2.73 -6.08 -3.32
CA GLY A 80 1.30 -6.26 -3.63
C GLY A 80 0.83 -5.52 -4.87
N THR A 81 1.49 -4.42 -5.23
CA THR A 81 1.15 -3.62 -6.42
C THR A 81 1.42 -4.35 -7.74
N ASN A 82 2.19 -5.45 -7.73
CA ASN A 82 2.52 -6.23 -8.93
C ASN A 82 1.28 -6.83 -9.61
N ILE A 83 0.25 -7.18 -8.84
CA ILE A 83 -1.01 -7.70 -9.39
C ILE A 83 -1.78 -6.67 -10.22
N HIS A 84 -1.41 -5.39 -10.12
CA HIS A 84 -2.02 -4.28 -10.85
C HIS A 84 -1.18 -3.79 -12.03
N MET A 85 -0.05 -4.45 -12.36
CA MET A 85 0.86 -3.93 -13.39
C MET A 85 0.21 -3.80 -14.76
N ASN A 86 -0.55 -4.81 -15.19
CA ASN A 86 -1.18 -4.82 -16.52
C ASN A 86 -2.55 -4.10 -16.51
N VAL A 87 -3.37 -4.38 -15.51
CA VAL A 87 -4.79 -3.96 -15.48
C VAL A 87 -5.06 -2.70 -14.65
N GLY A 88 -4.07 -2.25 -13.87
CA GLY A 88 -4.24 -1.16 -12.90
C GLY A 88 -4.97 -1.58 -11.62
N ALA A 89 -4.99 -0.70 -10.63
CA ALA A 89 -5.73 -0.91 -9.39
C ALA A 89 -7.17 -0.38 -9.54
N PRO A 90 -8.22 -1.07 -9.03
CA PRO A 90 -9.60 -0.61 -9.17
C PRO A 90 -9.82 0.86 -8.77
N TYR A 91 -9.29 1.27 -7.61
CA TYR A 91 -9.40 2.64 -7.12
C TYR A 91 -8.62 3.65 -7.99
N GLY A 92 -7.41 3.29 -8.43
CA GLY A 92 -6.61 4.12 -9.33
C GLY A 92 -7.27 4.28 -10.70
N ASN A 93 -7.86 3.21 -11.23
CA ASN A 93 -8.55 3.22 -12.50
C ASN A 93 -9.77 4.14 -12.48
N THR A 94 -10.56 4.11 -11.39
CA THR A 94 -11.71 5.01 -11.22
C THR A 94 -11.28 6.47 -11.16
N MET A 95 -10.23 6.79 -10.38
CA MET A 95 -9.74 8.16 -10.24
C MET A 95 -9.17 8.72 -11.55
N TRP A 96 -8.38 7.94 -12.27
CA TRP A 96 -7.65 8.39 -13.46
C TRP A 96 -8.33 8.05 -14.79
N ARG A 97 -9.46 7.35 -14.74
CA ARG A 97 -10.25 6.88 -15.90
C ARG A 97 -9.40 6.13 -16.95
N LYS A 98 -8.40 5.38 -16.49
CA LYS A 98 -7.49 4.54 -17.31
C LYS A 98 -6.77 3.51 -16.44
N PRO A 99 -6.25 2.40 -17.00
CA PRO A 99 -5.41 1.46 -16.26
C PRO A 99 -4.23 2.16 -15.58
N MET A 100 -4.25 2.22 -14.25
CA MET A 100 -3.27 2.93 -13.43
C MET A 100 -2.65 1.98 -12.41
N SER A 101 -1.45 1.50 -12.71
CA SER A 101 -0.60 0.81 -11.74
C SER A 101 0.16 1.82 -10.87
N THR A 102 0.67 1.38 -9.72
CA THR A 102 1.49 2.24 -8.85
C THR A 102 2.76 2.69 -9.59
N GLY A 103 3.41 1.81 -10.35
CA GLY A 103 4.56 2.15 -11.18
C GLY A 103 4.23 3.24 -12.22
N ARG A 104 3.08 3.12 -12.90
CA ARG A 104 2.60 4.16 -13.83
C ARG A 104 2.34 5.48 -13.10
N ARG A 105 1.77 5.45 -11.89
CA ARG A 105 1.50 6.65 -11.10
C ARG A 105 2.78 7.38 -10.69
N ILE A 106 3.84 6.65 -10.33
CA ILE A 106 5.16 7.23 -10.05
C ILE A 106 5.70 7.95 -11.29
N ALA A 107 5.67 7.29 -12.46
CA ALA A 107 6.14 7.89 -13.70
C ALA A 107 5.35 9.14 -14.09
N VAL A 108 4.03 9.16 -13.85
CA VAL A 108 3.18 10.34 -14.05
C VAL A 108 3.61 11.48 -13.12
N GLU A 109 3.95 11.20 -11.86
CA GLU A 109 4.42 12.24 -10.92
C GLU A 109 5.74 12.86 -11.38
N ILE A 110 6.70 12.02 -11.76
CA ILE A 110 8.02 12.47 -12.23
C ILE A 110 7.85 13.33 -13.49
N LYS A 111 7.03 12.87 -14.44
CA LYS A 111 6.74 13.62 -15.67
C LYS A 111 6.11 14.98 -15.34
N TYR A 112 5.09 15.00 -14.48
CA TYR A 112 4.41 16.25 -14.11
C TYR A 112 5.36 17.22 -13.39
N ALA A 113 6.14 16.74 -12.43
CA ALA A 113 7.13 17.55 -11.72
C ALA A 113 8.19 18.13 -12.67
N ALA A 114 8.62 17.38 -13.70
CA ALA A 114 9.51 17.89 -14.74
C ALA A 114 8.85 18.96 -15.62
N GLU A 115 7.57 18.79 -15.98
CA GLU A 115 6.82 19.75 -16.81
C GLU A 115 6.62 21.11 -16.12
N ILE A 116 6.61 21.15 -14.79
CA ILE A 116 6.44 22.38 -14.01
C ILE A 116 7.75 22.87 -13.33
N ASP A 117 8.90 22.29 -13.68
CA ASP A 117 10.22 22.62 -13.11
C ASP A 117 10.33 22.43 -11.58
N GLU A 118 9.65 21.42 -11.04
CA GLU A 118 9.57 21.11 -9.60
C GLU A 118 10.07 19.70 -9.26
N LEU A 119 10.98 19.15 -10.08
CA LEU A 119 11.58 17.83 -9.84
C LEU A 119 12.19 17.70 -8.44
N VAL A 120 12.77 18.80 -7.92
CA VAL A 120 13.37 18.86 -6.58
C VAL A 120 12.41 18.49 -5.44
N LYS A 121 11.09 18.56 -5.66
CA LYS A 121 10.08 18.18 -4.67
C LYS A 121 9.83 16.68 -4.58
N VAL A 122 10.23 15.92 -5.61
CA VAL A 122 9.89 14.48 -5.74
C VAL A 122 11.13 13.58 -5.78
N VAL A 123 12.31 14.16 -5.63
CA VAL A 123 13.60 13.46 -5.49
C VAL A 123 14.29 13.95 -4.22
N THR A 124 15.17 13.12 -3.65
CA THR A 124 15.95 13.42 -2.44
C THR A 124 17.36 12.89 -2.59
#